data_AF-A0A498ITG3-F1
#
_entry.id   AF-A0A498ITG3-F1
#
_cell.length_a   1.000
_cell.length_b   1.000
_cell.length_c   1.000
_cell.angle_alpha   90.00
_cell.angle_beta   90.00
_cell.angle_gamma   90.00
#
_symmetry.space_group_name_H-M   'P 1'
#
loop_
_entity.id
_entity.type
_entity.pdbx_description
1 polymer ?
#
loop_
_entity_poly.entity_id
_entity_poly.type
_entity_poly.pdbx_seq_one_letter_code
_entity_poly.pdbx_strand_id
1 'polypeptide(L)'
;KNQEQFTKQLLYYLGAFAVGIPIFVLRYYARQTLSLRWRAWMTKYYMDRYLSNQAFYKIQSQSIIDNPDQRIVDDLNSFTKTALSFSLTIFDAVIDLISFSNILFSIYPPLFVVLFVYSIGGTAVSIFLGKVTLPLFNQKDLVSLNFMQEKKEADFRYGLVRVRENAESIAFYSGEANEMQLLLQRFTSALKNMSV
;
A
#
# COMPACT_ATOMS: atom_id res chain seq x y z
N LYS A 1 27.35 18.21 41.34
CA LYS A 1 26.74 19.16 40.35
C LYS A 1 26.00 18.31 39.30
N ASN A 2 24.67 18.22 39.17
CA ASN A 2 23.51 18.83 39.83
C ASN A 2 22.48 17.72 40.10
N GLN A 3 22.52 17.11 41.29
CA GLN A 3 21.66 15.97 41.64
C GLN A 3 20.17 16.35 41.61
N GLU A 4 19.83 17.57 42.02
CA GLU A 4 18.44 18.07 41.98
C GLU A 4 17.90 18.26 40.55
N GLN A 5 18.71 18.77 39.62
CA GLN A 5 18.29 18.89 38.22
C GLN A 5 18.08 17.50 37.59
N PHE A 6 18.95 16.54 37.92
CA PHE A 6 18.79 15.16 37.48
C PHE A 6 17.50 14.55 38.01
N THR A 7 17.21 14.67 39.31
CA THR A 7 15.97 14.16 39.90
C THR A 7 14.72 14.82 39.32
N LYS A 8 14.77 16.14 39.06
CA LYS A 8 13.65 16.87 38.45
C LYS A 8 13.38 16.42 37.01
N GLN A 9 14.42 16.24 36.19
CA GLN A 9 14.27 15.70 34.83
C GLN A 9 13.79 14.26 34.84
N LEU A 10 14.29 13.43 35.76
CA LEU A 10 13.84 12.05 35.94
C LEU A 10 12.35 11.99 36.24
N LEU A 11 11.85 12.83 37.15
CA LEU A 11 10.42 12.91 37.47
C LEU A 11 9.57 13.36 36.28
N TYR A 12 10.05 14.32 35.47
CA TYR A 12 9.34 14.72 34.25
C TYR A 12 9.24 13.57 33.23
N TYR A 13 10.32 12.82 33.02
CA TYR A 13 10.27 11.67 32.12
C TYR A 13 9.38 10.55 32.65
N LEU A 14 9.43 10.25 33.95
CA LEU A 14 8.54 9.27 34.56
C LEU A 14 7.07 9.68 34.45
N GLY A 15 6.75 10.95 34.69
CA GLY A 15 5.40 11.49 34.48
C GLY A 15 4.97 11.42 33.01
N ALA A 16 5.87 11.77 32.09
CA ALA A 16 5.60 11.68 30.65
C ALA A 16 5.34 10.24 30.20
N PHE A 17 6.08 9.25 30.72
CA PHE A 17 5.82 7.84 30.43
C PHE A 17 4.51 7.35 31.06
N ALA A 18 4.23 7.73 32.31
CA ALA A 18 3.01 7.34 32.99
C ALA A 18 1.75 7.80 32.25
N VAL A 19 1.80 8.96 31.57
CA VAL A 19 0.70 9.48 30.75
C VAL A 19 0.77 8.97 29.30
N GLY A 20 1.98 8.94 28.71
CA GLY A 20 2.21 8.59 27.32
C GLY A 20 1.87 7.14 27.00
N ILE A 21 2.19 6.20 27.89
CA ILE A 21 1.91 4.77 27.68
C ILE A 21 0.39 4.51 27.56
N PRO A 22 -0.47 4.95 28.50
CA PRO A 22 -1.92 4.82 28.34
C PRO A 22 -2.46 5.44 27.06
N ILE A 23 -1.99 6.64 26.69
CA ILE A 23 -2.41 7.31 25.46
C ILE A 23 -2.04 6.48 24.23
N PHE A 24 -0.82 5.94 24.18
CA PHE A 24 -0.36 5.10 23.08
C PHE A 24 -1.23 3.84 22.94
N VAL A 25 -1.51 3.15 24.06
CA VAL A 25 -2.37 1.95 24.07
C VAL A 25 -3.80 2.28 23.65
N LEU A 26 -4.38 3.37 24.16
CA LEU A 26 -5.72 3.83 23.77
C LEU A 26 -5.79 4.20 22.29
N ARG A 27 -4.78 4.91 21.77
CA ARG A 27 -4.70 5.26 20.35
C ARG A 27 -4.62 4.01 19.48
N TYR A 28 -3.80 3.03 19.87
CA TYR A 28 -3.71 1.75 19.16
C TYR A 28 -5.06 1.01 19.17
N TYR A 29 -5.69 0.89 20.34
CA TYR A 29 -6.99 0.25 20.49
C TYR A 29 -8.09 0.95 19.68
N ALA A 30 -8.14 2.28 19.72
CA ALA A 30 -9.09 3.07 18.95
C ALA A 30 -8.91 2.87 17.44
N ARG A 31 -7.67 2.87 16.95
CA ARG A 31 -7.34 2.61 15.55
C ARG A 31 -7.79 1.22 15.09
N GLN A 32 -7.50 0.18 15.88
CA GLN A 32 -7.93 -1.19 15.56
C GLN A 32 -9.46 -1.31 15.55
N THR A 33 -10.12 -0.75 16.56
CA THR A 33 -11.59 -0.77 16.67
C THR A 33 -12.26 -0.04 15.51
N LEU A 34 -11.73 1.12 15.13
CA LEU A 34 -12.24 1.90 14.00
C LEU A 34 -12.05 1.14 12.68
N SER A 35 -10.88 0.53 12.47
CA SER A 35 -10.62 -0.31 11.29
C SER A 35 -11.62 -1.47 11.18
N LEU A 36 -11.86 -2.17 12.29
CA LEU A 36 -12.80 -3.29 12.33
C LEU A 36 -14.25 -2.85 12.08
N ARG A 37 -14.69 -1.75 12.71
CA ARG A 37 -16.05 -1.20 12.52
C ARG A 37 -16.26 -0.72 11.08
N TRP A 38 -15.27 -0.05 10.51
CA TRP A 38 -15.32 0.39 9.12
C TRP A 38 -15.36 -0.80 8.16
N ARG A 39 -14.52 -1.82 8.39
CA ARG A 39 -14.57 -3.07 7.63
C ARG A 39 -15.95 -3.71 7.72
N ALA A 40 -16.51 -3.85 8.91
CA ALA A 40 -17.84 -4.43 9.10
C ALA A 40 -18.94 -3.67 8.34
N TRP A 41 -18.88 -2.32 8.37
CA TRP A 41 -19.80 -1.48 7.61
C TRP A 41 -19.64 -1.66 6.09
N MET A 42 -18.40 -1.64 5.58
CA MET A 42 -18.11 -1.85 4.16
C MET A 42 -18.56 -3.23 3.70
N THR A 43 -18.20 -4.29 4.42
CA THR A 43 -18.61 -5.66 4.07
C THR A 43 -20.13 -5.77 4.02
N LYS A 44 -20.85 -5.22 5.01
CA LYS A 44 -22.32 -5.21 4.99
C LYS A 44 -22.86 -4.48 3.77
N TYR A 45 -22.32 -3.30 3.45
CA TYR A 45 -22.75 -2.50 2.31
C TYR A 45 -22.54 -3.21 0.97
N TYR A 46 -21.38 -3.84 0.76
CA TYR A 46 -21.09 -4.58 -0.47
C TYR A 46 -21.88 -5.88 -0.56
N MET A 47 -22.07 -6.59 0.55
CA MET A 47 -22.83 -7.83 0.59
C MET A 47 -24.32 -7.60 0.28
N ASP A 48 -24.91 -6.52 0.80
CA ASP A 48 -26.28 -6.11 0.48
C ASP A 48 -26.44 -5.84 -1.03
N ARG A 49 -25.47 -5.15 -1.63
CA ARG A 49 -25.47 -4.87 -3.07
C ARG A 49 -25.23 -6.10 -3.93
N TYR A 50 -24.40 -7.03 -3.46
CA TYR A 50 -24.10 -8.28 -4.14
C TYR A 50 -25.32 -9.22 -4.20
N LEU A 51 -26.12 -9.23 -3.13
CA LEU A 51 -27.37 -10.01 -3.06
C LEU A 51 -28.56 -9.31 -3.73
N SER A 52 -28.51 -7.99 -3.86
CA SER A 52 -29.56 -7.21 -4.52
C SER A 52 -29.66 -7.49 -6.02
N ASN A 53 -30.89 -7.51 -6.56
CA ASN A 53 -31.18 -7.59 -8.01
C ASN A 53 -30.48 -8.75 -8.75
N GLN A 54 -30.23 -9.87 -8.04
CA GLN A 54 -29.50 -11.03 -8.55
C GLN A 54 -28.11 -10.65 -9.12
N ALA A 55 -27.46 -9.64 -8.54
CA ALA A 55 -26.15 -9.18 -9.00
C ALA A 55 -25.10 -10.30 -8.95
N PHE A 56 -25.13 -11.16 -7.93
CA PHE A 56 -24.29 -12.36 -7.86
C PHE A 56 -24.37 -13.22 -9.14
N TYR A 57 -25.57 -13.45 -9.66
CA TYR A 57 -25.79 -14.24 -10.87
C TYR A 57 -25.28 -13.50 -12.11
N LYS A 58 -25.57 -12.20 -12.23
CA LYS A 58 -25.13 -11.37 -13.38
C LYS A 58 -23.61 -11.27 -13.46
N ILE A 59 -22.94 -11.08 -12.32
CA ILE A 59 -21.47 -11.00 -12.23
C ILE A 59 -20.86 -12.33 -12.67
N GLN A 60 -21.42 -13.45 -12.20
CA GLN A 60 -20.95 -14.78 -12.58
C GLN A 60 -21.23 -15.10 -14.05
N SER A 61 -22.40 -14.73 -14.57
CA SER A 61 -22.78 -15.01 -15.97
C SER A 61 -22.00 -14.18 -16.98
N GLN A 62 -21.56 -12.98 -16.60
CA GLN A 62 -20.82 -12.08 -17.48
C GLN A 62 -19.30 -12.23 -17.35
N SER A 63 -18.81 -13.04 -16.39
CA SER A 63 -17.38 -13.25 -16.11
C SER A 63 -16.56 -11.94 -16.02
N ILE A 64 -17.18 -10.86 -15.52
CA ILE A 64 -16.54 -9.52 -15.47
C ILE A 64 -15.56 -9.44 -14.30
N ILE A 65 -15.85 -10.14 -13.20
CA ILE A 65 -15.09 -10.06 -11.95
C ILE A 65 -14.76 -11.47 -11.50
N ASP A 66 -13.47 -11.80 -11.49
CA ASP A 66 -12.97 -13.04 -10.90
C ASP A 66 -13.02 -12.98 -9.36
N ASN A 67 -13.53 -14.06 -8.76
CA ASN A 67 -13.61 -14.31 -7.30
C ASN A 67 -14.21 -13.15 -6.48
N PRO A 68 -15.48 -12.78 -6.73
CA PRO A 68 -16.12 -11.64 -6.05
C PRO A 68 -16.20 -11.80 -4.53
N ASP A 69 -16.32 -13.04 -4.05
CA ASP A 69 -16.27 -13.41 -2.64
C ASP A 69 -14.91 -13.07 -2.00
N GLN A 70 -13.82 -13.44 -2.66
CA GLN A 70 -12.47 -13.13 -2.20
C GLN A 70 -12.26 -11.62 -2.15
N ARG A 71 -12.71 -10.88 -3.17
CA ARG A 71 -12.60 -9.41 -3.20
C ARG A 71 -13.36 -8.74 -2.05
N ILE A 72 -14.57 -9.21 -1.74
CA ILE A 72 -15.35 -8.66 -0.61
C ILE A 72 -14.63 -8.89 0.73
N VAL A 73 -13.91 -10.01 0.89
CA VAL A 73 -13.23 -10.33 2.15
C VAL A 73 -11.84 -9.69 2.24
N ASP A 74 -10.98 -9.98 1.28
CA ASP A 74 -9.55 -9.64 1.32
C ASP A 74 -9.32 -8.17 0.95
N ASP A 75 -9.93 -7.70 -0.14
CA ASP A 75 -9.70 -6.33 -0.62
C ASP A 75 -10.29 -5.32 0.35
N LEU A 76 -11.50 -5.55 0.88
CA LEU A 76 -12.10 -4.63 1.87
C LEU A 76 -11.30 -4.58 3.18
N ASN A 77 -10.73 -5.71 3.62
CA ASN A 77 -9.84 -5.77 4.78
C ASN A 77 -8.55 -4.97 4.54
N SER A 78 -7.88 -5.22 3.41
CA SER A 78 -6.65 -4.50 3.04
C SER A 78 -6.90 -3.01 2.84
N PHE A 79 -7.97 -2.66 2.13
CA PHE A 79 -8.38 -1.29 1.84
C PHE A 79 -8.65 -0.50 3.12
N THR A 80 -9.53 -0.99 4.00
CA THR A 80 -9.89 -0.26 5.23
C THR A 80 -8.70 -0.09 6.18
N LYS A 81 -7.83 -1.09 6.30
CA LYS A 81 -6.59 -0.98 7.11
C LYS A 81 -5.61 0.02 6.53
N THR A 82 -5.33 -0.08 5.22
CA THR A 82 -4.35 0.75 4.53
C THR A 82 -4.81 2.20 4.44
N ALA A 83 -6.06 2.42 4.05
CA ALA A 83 -6.64 3.77 3.98
C ALA A 83 -6.62 4.44 5.36
N LEU A 84 -7.09 3.76 6.40
CA LEU A 84 -7.05 4.31 7.76
C LEU A 84 -5.62 4.59 8.22
N SER A 85 -4.69 3.66 7.96
CA SER A 85 -3.27 3.85 8.28
C SER A 85 -2.72 5.11 7.63
N PHE A 86 -2.90 5.21 6.32
CA PHE A 86 -2.38 6.30 5.53
C PHE A 86 -2.96 7.65 5.95
N SER A 87 -4.27 7.72 6.18
CA SER A 87 -4.93 8.93 6.68
C SER A 87 -4.38 9.37 8.04
N LEU A 88 -4.16 8.43 8.97
CA LEU A 88 -3.58 8.74 10.28
C LEU A 88 -2.11 9.14 10.18
N THR A 89 -1.33 8.52 9.30
CA THR A 89 0.06 8.91 9.04
C THR A 89 0.15 10.33 8.50
N ILE A 90 -0.71 10.70 7.54
CA ILE A 90 -0.75 12.09 7.04
C ILE A 90 -1.15 13.04 8.15
N PHE A 91 -2.16 12.69 8.95
CA PHE A 91 -2.60 13.51 10.07
C PHE A 91 -1.48 13.75 11.08
N ASP A 92 -0.75 12.70 11.48
CA ASP A 92 0.40 12.82 12.36
C ASP A 92 1.49 13.69 11.73
N ALA A 93 1.83 13.46 10.45
CA ALA A 93 2.84 14.24 9.75
C ALA A 93 2.49 15.74 9.67
N VAL A 94 1.21 16.08 9.49
CA VAL A 94 0.74 17.48 9.49
C VAL A 94 0.87 18.10 10.89
N ILE A 95 0.48 17.38 11.94
CA ILE A 95 0.62 17.86 13.32
C ILE A 95 2.09 18.08 13.65
N ASP A 96 2.94 17.11 13.33
CA ASP A 96 4.38 17.18 13.56
C ASP A 96 4.97 18.36 12.80
N LEU A 97 4.64 18.52 11.51
CA LEU A 97 5.12 19.63 10.69
C LEU A 97 4.76 20.97 11.32
N ILE A 98 3.50 21.18 11.72
CA ILE A 98 3.05 22.43 12.34
C ILE A 98 3.75 22.64 13.69
N SER A 99 3.81 21.61 14.52
CA SER A 99 4.38 21.68 15.88
C SER A 99 5.86 21.97 15.84
N PHE A 100 6.64 21.20 15.07
CA PHE A 100 8.08 21.40 14.93
C PHE A 100 8.42 22.69 14.21
N SER A 101 7.62 23.11 13.21
CA SER A 101 7.81 24.42 12.57
C SER A 101 7.65 25.55 13.58
N ASN A 102 6.59 25.52 14.39
CA ASN A 102 6.35 26.54 15.42
C ASN A 102 7.45 26.55 16.50
N ILE A 103 7.82 25.38 17.03
CA ILE A 103 8.88 25.26 18.04
C ILE A 103 10.20 25.79 17.48
N LEU A 104 10.59 25.33 16.28
CA LEU A 104 11.86 25.71 15.68
C LEU A 104 11.89 27.20 15.34
N PHE A 105 10.81 27.74 14.78
CA PHE A 105 10.71 29.17 14.48
C PHE A 105 10.80 30.01 15.76
N SER A 106 10.20 29.56 16.87
CA SER A 106 10.29 30.26 18.16
C SER A 106 11.70 30.26 18.76
N ILE A 107 12.48 29.21 18.56
CA ILE A 107 13.82 29.08 19.16
C ILE A 107 14.89 29.71 18.26
N TYR A 108 14.83 29.45 16.95
CA TYR A 108 15.84 29.93 16.01
C TYR A 108 15.27 30.08 14.57
N PRO A 109 14.66 31.24 14.25
CA PRO A 109 14.06 31.51 12.94
C PRO A 109 14.99 31.32 11.73
N PRO A 110 16.30 31.69 11.78
CA PRO A 110 17.16 31.53 10.60
C PRO A 110 17.33 30.08 10.15
N LEU A 111 17.42 29.13 11.09
CA LEU A 111 17.53 27.69 10.77
C LEU A 111 16.24 27.18 10.14
N PHE A 112 15.08 27.63 10.61
CA PHE A 112 13.79 27.29 9.99
C PHE A 112 13.77 27.69 8.51
N VAL A 113 14.18 28.91 8.17
CA VAL A 113 14.22 29.39 6.78
C VAL A 113 15.17 28.53 5.93
N VAL A 114 16.36 28.22 6.43
CA VAL A 114 17.32 27.36 5.70
C VAL A 114 16.74 25.97 5.44
N LEU A 115 16.13 25.34 6.46
CA LEU A 115 15.51 24.01 6.31
C LEU A 115 14.31 24.04 5.37
N PHE A 116 13.52 25.10 5.40
CA PHE A 116 12.38 25.27 4.52
C PHE A 116 12.83 25.37 3.05
N VAL A 117 13.82 26.21 2.76
CA VAL A 117 14.42 26.32 1.42
C VAL A 117 15.06 25.01 0.99
N TYR A 118 15.81 24.35 1.87
CA TYR A 118 16.42 23.05 1.61
C TYR A 118 15.37 21.98 1.28
N SER A 119 14.27 21.91 2.04
CA SER A 119 13.21 20.93 1.83
C SER A 119 12.49 21.14 0.49
N ILE A 120 12.16 22.39 0.14
CA ILE A 120 11.51 22.71 -1.13
C ILE A 120 12.48 22.47 -2.29
N GLY A 121 13.71 22.96 -2.18
CA GLY A 121 14.75 22.80 -3.19
C GLY A 121 15.06 21.33 -3.44
N GLY A 122 15.25 20.54 -2.38
CA GLY A 122 15.46 19.10 -2.46
C GLY A 122 14.29 18.38 -3.13
N THR A 123 13.05 18.70 -2.74
CA THR A 123 11.85 18.11 -3.38
C THR A 123 11.76 18.46 -4.86
N ALA A 124 11.98 19.73 -5.22
CA ALA A 124 11.96 20.19 -6.60
C ALA A 124 13.05 19.52 -7.45
N VAL A 125 14.27 19.40 -6.91
CA VAL A 125 15.39 18.70 -7.55
C VAL A 125 15.08 17.20 -7.69
N SER A 126 14.54 16.54 -6.67
CA SER A 126 14.14 15.13 -6.77
C SER A 126 13.07 14.89 -7.84
N ILE A 127 12.06 15.77 -7.94
CA ILE A 127 11.04 15.69 -8.99
C ILE A 127 11.66 15.97 -10.36
N PHE A 128 12.55 16.95 -10.46
CA PHE A 128 13.24 17.29 -11.70
C PHE A 128 14.13 16.14 -12.18
N LEU A 129 14.96 15.58 -11.30
CA LEU A 129 15.75 14.38 -11.60
C LEU A 129 14.85 13.20 -11.97
N GLY A 130 13.77 12.96 -11.23
CA GLY A 130 12.81 11.91 -11.56
C GLY A 130 12.21 12.09 -12.96
N LYS A 131 11.84 13.31 -13.36
CA LYS A 131 11.19 13.56 -14.66
C LYS A 131 12.15 13.76 -15.83
N VAL A 132 13.37 14.25 -15.59
CA VAL A 132 14.34 14.60 -16.63
C VAL A 132 15.38 13.50 -16.80
N THR A 133 15.86 12.90 -15.70
CA THR A 133 16.90 11.88 -15.72
C THR A 133 16.38 10.52 -16.19
N LEU A 134 15.18 10.09 -15.77
CA LEU A 134 14.59 8.81 -16.22
C LEU A 134 14.49 8.69 -17.76
N PRO A 135 13.97 9.68 -18.50
CA PRO A 135 13.94 9.61 -19.97
C PRO A 135 15.30 9.81 -20.65
N LEU A 136 16.24 10.57 -20.05
CA LEU A 136 17.60 10.77 -20.62
C LEU A 136 18.43 9.48 -20.68
N PHE A 137 18.19 8.53 -19.79
CA PHE A 137 18.90 7.24 -19.75
C PHE A 137 18.18 6.10 -20.50
N ASN A 138 17.18 6.42 -21.35
CA ASN A 138 16.35 5.41 -22.03
C ASN A 138 15.68 4.41 -21.06
N GLN A 139 15.59 4.74 -19.77
CA GLN A 139 14.83 3.96 -18.80
C GLN A 139 13.36 4.23 -19.06
N LYS A 140 12.65 3.19 -19.53
CA LYS A 140 11.18 3.22 -19.61
C LYS A 140 10.65 3.64 -18.24
N ASP A 141 9.65 4.53 -18.22
CA ASP A 141 9.01 4.99 -17.00
C ASP A 141 8.79 3.84 -16.02
N LEU A 142 9.22 3.98 -14.76
CA LEU A 142 9.07 2.94 -13.74
C LEU A 142 7.61 2.48 -13.61
N VAL A 143 6.66 3.39 -13.87
CA VAL A 143 5.23 3.10 -13.94
C VAL A 143 4.89 2.17 -15.11
N SER A 144 5.46 2.40 -16.30
CA SER A 144 5.29 1.55 -17.47
C SER A 144 5.95 0.18 -17.27
N LEU A 145 7.12 0.12 -16.63
CA LEU A 145 7.79 -1.14 -16.27
C LEU A 145 6.95 -1.97 -15.28
N ASN A 146 6.45 -1.34 -14.21
CA ASN A 146 5.56 -1.99 -13.24
C ASN A 146 4.27 -2.48 -13.90
N PHE A 147 3.64 -1.66 -14.75
CA PHE A 147 2.44 -2.07 -15.47
C PHE A 147 2.70 -3.25 -16.42
N MET A 148 3.82 -3.22 -17.16
CA MET A 148 4.23 -4.33 -18.02
C MET A 148 4.54 -5.58 -17.20
N GLN A 149 5.11 -5.44 -16.00
CA GLN A 149 5.38 -6.55 -15.09
C GLN A 149 4.09 -7.21 -14.62
N GLU A 150 3.16 -6.41 -14.09
CA GLU A 150 1.84 -6.87 -13.64
C GLU A 150 1.10 -7.58 -14.78
N LYS A 151 1.13 -7.03 -16.00
CA LYS A 151 0.53 -7.65 -17.18
C LYS A 151 1.16 -9.01 -17.50
N LYS A 152 2.50 -9.11 -17.48
CA LYS A 152 3.20 -10.36 -17.80
C LYS A 152 2.98 -11.44 -16.73
N GLU A 153 2.92 -11.06 -15.45
CA GLU A 153 2.55 -11.99 -14.38
C GLU A 153 1.10 -12.45 -14.50
N ALA A 154 0.18 -11.55 -14.85
CA ALA A 154 -1.22 -11.90 -15.10
C ALA A 154 -1.36 -12.90 -16.26
N ASP A 155 -0.65 -12.67 -17.38
CA ASP A 155 -0.65 -13.59 -18.53
C ASP A 155 -0.14 -15.01 -18.17
N PHE A 156 0.83 -15.10 -17.27
CA PHE A 156 1.34 -16.36 -16.73
C PHE A 156 0.31 -17.05 -15.83
N ARG A 157 -0.27 -16.33 -14.86
CA ARG A 157 -1.32 -16.86 -13.97
C ARG A 157 -2.55 -17.35 -14.75
N TYR A 158 -2.97 -16.58 -15.76
CA TYR A 158 -4.04 -16.98 -16.67
C TYR A 158 -3.71 -18.27 -17.43
N GLY A 159 -2.45 -18.42 -17.88
CA GLY A 159 -1.97 -19.66 -18.49
C GLY A 159 -2.15 -20.88 -17.58
N LEU A 160 -1.84 -20.75 -16.29
CA LEU A 160 -2.01 -21.83 -15.31
C LEU A 160 -3.49 -22.19 -15.08
N VAL A 161 -4.37 -21.19 -15.03
CA VAL A 161 -5.81 -21.41 -14.91
C VAL A 161 -6.35 -22.14 -16.15
N ARG A 162 -5.92 -21.75 -17.36
CA ARG A 162 -6.31 -22.42 -18.61
C ARG A 162 -5.89 -23.88 -18.64
N VAL A 163 -4.68 -24.22 -18.16
CA VAL A 163 -4.21 -25.61 -18.06
C VAL A 163 -5.09 -26.41 -17.12
N ARG A 164 -5.48 -25.84 -15.97
CA ARG A 164 -6.41 -26.49 -15.03
C ARG A 164 -7.79 -26.71 -15.65
N GLU A 165 -8.32 -25.72 -16.35
CA GLU A 165 -9.64 -25.79 -17.00
C GLU A 165 -9.70 -26.78 -18.17
N ASN A 166 -8.58 -26.99 -18.86
CA ASN A 166 -8.48 -27.89 -20.01
C ASN A 166 -7.71 -29.17 -19.69
N ALA A 167 -7.55 -29.52 -18.41
CA ALA A 167 -6.72 -30.64 -17.96
C ALA A 167 -7.14 -31.98 -18.59
N GLU A 168 -8.45 -32.20 -18.76
CA GLU A 168 -9.00 -33.42 -19.36
C GLU A 168 -8.63 -33.53 -20.85
N SER A 169 -8.79 -32.45 -21.62
CA SER A 169 -8.37 -32.38 -23.02
C SER A 169 -6.86 -32.53 -23.17
N ILE A 170 -6.07 -31.89 -22.31
CA ILE A 170 -4.60 -31.97 -22.34
C ILE A 170 -4.13 -33.40 -22.06
N ALA A 171 -4.71 -34.07 -21.05
CA ALA A 171 -4.39 -35.45 -20.73
C ALA A 171 -4.84 -36.42 -21.83
N PHE A 172 -6.00 -36.18 -22.44
CA PHE A 172 -6.54 -37.03 -23.51
C PHE A 172 -5.70 -36.94 -24.80
N TYR A 173 -5.17 -35.76 -25.13
CA TYR A 173 -4.34 -35.54 -26.32
C TYR A 173 -2.83 -35.57 -26.04
N SER A 174 -2.40 -35.92 -24.82
CA SER A 174 -0.99 -35.90 -24.40
C SER A 174 -0.27 -34.58 -24.73
N GLY A 175 -0.97 -33.46 -24.47
CA GLY A 175 -0.53 -32.11 -24.80
C GLY A 175 0.37 -31.43 -23.76
N GLU A 176 0.81 -32.15 -22.72
CA GLU A 176 1.48 -31.59 -21.54
C GLU A 176 2.80 -30.88 -21.91
N ALA A 177 3.56 -31.45 -22.84
CA ALA A 177 4.83 -30.87 -23.29
C ALA A 177 4.64 -29.51 -23.97
N ASN A 178 3.57 -29.37 -24.77
CA ASN A 178 3.26 -28.12 -25.48
C ASN A 178 2.79 -27.03 -24.51
N GLU A 179 1.91 -27.37 -23.55
CA GLU A 179 1.45 -26.42 -22.54
C GLU A 179 2.59 -26.02 -21.57
N MET A 180 3.49 -26.94 -21.23
CA MET A 180 4.71 -26.64 -20.45
C MET A 180 5.61 -25.63 -21.19
N GLN A 181 5.85 -25.81 -22.49
CA GLN A 181 6.67 -24.90 -23.28
C GLN A 181 6.05 -23.50 -23.35
N LEU A 182 4.73 -23.41 -23.52
CA LEU A 182 3.98 -22.15 -23.54
C LEU A 182 4.04 -21.43 -22.19
N LEU A 183 3.88 -22.16 -21.09
CA LEU A 183 4.00 -21.61 -19.73
C LEU A 183 5.41 -21.10 -19.45
N LEU A 184 6.45 -21.86 -19.82
CA LEU A 184 7.84 -21.45 -19.68
C LEU A 184 8.16 -20.20 -20.50
N GLN A 185 7.60 -20.07 -21.70
CA GLN A 185 7.78 -18.87 -22.53
C GLN A 185 7.15 -17.63 -21.87
N ARG A 186 5.95 -17.76 -21.29
CA ARG A 186 5.28 -16.67 -20.55
C ARG A 186 6.04 -16.31 -19.28
N PHE A 187 6.50 -17.31 -18.53
CA PHE A 187 7.32 -17.11 -17.34
C PHE A 187 8.64 -16.40 -17.65
N THR A 188 9.36 -16.85 -18.68
CA THR A 188 10.61 -16.21 -19.14
C THR A 188 10.36 -14.78 -19.60
N SER A 189 9.21 -14.50 -20.24
CA SER A 189 8.82 -13.16 -20.64
C SER A 189 8.52 -12.25 -19.44
N ALA A 190 7.98 -12.79 -18.34
CA ALA A 190 7.77 -12.06 -17.09
C ALA A 190 9.10 -11.81 -16.36
N LEU A 191 10.04 -12.76 -16.38
CA LEU A 191 11.38 -12.60 -15.80
C LEU A 191 12.23 -11.57 -16.55
N LYS A 192 12.20 -11.59 -17.89
CA LYS A 192 13.01 -10.69 -18.73
C LYS A 192 12.61 -9.22 -18.56
N ASN A 193 11.38 -8.93 -18.12
CA ASN A 193 10.94 -7.58 -17.81
C ASN A 193 11.53 -7.05 -16.49
N MET A 194 11.96 -7.94 -15.58
CA MET A 194 12.67 -7.56 -14.33
C MET A 194 14.18 -7.36 -14.52
N SER A 195 14.77 -7.81 -15.63
CA SER A 195 16.22 -7.81 -15.85
C SER A 195 16.74 -6.63 -16.68
N VAL A 196 16.06 -5.47 -16.62
CA VAL A 196 16.54 -4.20 -17.22
C VAL A 196 17.09 -3.31 -16.13
#